data_AF-A0A8H4UIR2-F1
#
_entry.id   AF-A0A8H4UIR2-F1
#
_cell.length_a   1.000
_cell.length_b   1.000
_cell.length_c   1.000
_cell.angle_alpha   90.00
_cell.angle_beta   90.00
_cell.angle_gamma   90.00
#
_symmetry.space_group_name_H-M   'P 1'
#
loop_
_entity.id
_entity.type
_entity.pdbx_description
1 polymer ?
#
loop_
_entity_poly.entity_id
_entity_poly.type
_entity_poly.pdbx_seq_one_letter_code
_entity_poly.pdbx_strand_id
1 'polypeptide(L)'
;MEDHRSIEMARMTSFRTIDRVRQQLFGEAVLVNDGDISRADTPRESKDNHGTKEIITQEIRPDRPAMAFSASSRLLKVPTELQIMILGYLTFGQIESLRRTCRFLRREISKPIIRELFPRLKFELLSTCYRCLCYEPLRAHLVRADESDARYPLANECLDCVAARGGFMVGRKYTLGTWASVWACRYCGYPITSDAAWNEPEFHRLCYRRFHKIMFYYFLVGSAQSVVAIVGAALCWSFFRKEKLVLAPTIVNFFMGAWVFCLTMVRSVQLRTYHWALILELGILVLWIPPMYAIIREARHEPARPSKADIATLFFVACNIMFRLLNVLGNTILVSEYKLWRRYRPGRSLARRALYQIIAFLVFWTYPQSVEQRYPGKWWFTKTELPCQL
;
A
#
# COMPACT_ATOMS: atom_id res chain seq x y z
N MET A 1 -39.73 35.61 3.85
CA MET A 1 -39.30 34.23 4.22
C MET A 1 -39.23 33.29 3.01
N GLU A 2 -39.72 33.70 1.83
CA GLU A 2 -39.60 32.93 0.57
C GLU A 2 -38.29 33.17 -0.21
N ASP A 3 -37.62 34.31 -0.04
CA ASP A 3 -36.36 34.61 -0.75
C ASP A 3 -35.17 33.73 -0.35
N HIS A 4 -35.15 33.22 0.89
CA HIS A 4 -34.04 32.42 1.38
C HIS A 4 -34.03 31.00 0.78
N ARG A 5 -35.20 30.46 0.42
CA ARG A 5 -35.32 29.14 -0.24
C ARG A 5 -34.93 29.20 -1.71
N SER A 6 -35.20 30.31 -2.38
CA SER A 6 -34.84 30.53 -3.80
C SER A 6 -33.32 30.60 -3.99
N ILE A 7 -32.60 31.18 -3.03
CA ILE A 7 -31.13 31.26 -3.03
C ILE A 7 -30.47 29.91 -2.72
N GLU A 8 -31.06 29.10 -1.82
CA GLU A 8 -30.58 27.74 -1.56
C GLU A 8 -30.84 26.77 -2.73
N MET A 9 -31.99 26.88 -3.39
CA MET A 9 -32.25 26.09 -4.61
C MET A 9 -31.30 26.48 -5.74
N ALA A 10 -31.03 27.78 -5.95
CA ALA A 10 -30.09 28.25 -6.97
C ALA A 10 -28.65 27.76 -6.70
N ARG A 11 -28.20 27.72 -5.44
CA ARG A 11 -26.91 27.13 -5.04
C ARG A 11 -26.87 25.62 -5.27
N MET A 12 -27.91 24.88 -4.90
CA MET A 12 -27.95 23.43 -5.11
C MET A 12 -27.97 23.04 -6.60
N THR A 13 -28.64 23.81 -7.47
CA THR A 13 -28.56 23.62 -8.92
C THR A 13 -27.17 23.91 -9.45
N SER A 14 -26.50 24.97 -8.98
CA SER A 14 -25.14 25.34 -9.42
C SER A 14 -24.07 24.31 -9.05
N PHE A 15 -24.20 23.63 -7.90
CA PHE A 15 -23.28 22.56 -7.51
C PHE A 15 -23.45 21.29 -8.36
N ARG A 16 -24.69 20.94 -8.73
CA ARG A 16 -24.97 19.81 -9.64
C ARG A 16 -24.44 20.05 -11.06
N THR A 17 -24.43 21.31 -11.53
CA THR A 17 -23.82 21.67 -12.82
C THR A 17 -22.29 21.56 -12.78
N ILE A 18 -21.66 21.92 -11.66
CA ILE A 18 -20.19 21.79 -11.48
C ILE A 18 -19.78 20.31 -11.40
N ASP A 19 -20.56 19.45 -10.75
CA ASP A 19 -20.31 17.99 -10.75
C ASP A 19 -20.51 17.36 -12.14
N ARG A 20 -21.50 17.82 -12.93
CA ARG A 20 -21.67 17.40 -14.33
C ARG A 20 -20.55 17.87 -15.24
N VAL A 21 -20.05 19.09 -15.06
CA VAL A 21 -18.90 19.62 -15.82
C VAL A 21 -17.61 18.90 -15.43
N ARG A 22 -17.46 18.48 -14.16
CA ARG A 22 -16.36 17.63 -13.70
C ARG A 22 -16.45 16.21 -14.28
N GLN A 23 -17.64 15.64 -14.44
CA GLN A 23 -17.87 14.36 -15.12
C GLN A 23 -17.67 14.43 -16.65
N GLN A 24 -17.93 15.58 -17.28
CA GLN A 24 -17.74 15.77 -18.73
C GLN A 24 -16.29 16.12 -19.11
N LEU A 25 -15.53 16.81 -18.25
CA LEU A 25 -14.14 17.21 -18.53
C LEU A 25 -13.09 16.18 -18.07
N PHE A 26 -13.43 15.34 -17.08
CA PHE A 26 -12.61 14.22 -16.64
C PHE A 26 -13.44 12.96 -16.79
N GLY A 27 -13.36 12.37 -17.98
CA GLY A 27 -13.98 11.07 -18.27
C GLY A 27 -13.66 10.06 -17.16
N GLU A 28 -14.61 9.13 -16.97
CA GLU A 28 -14.56 8.09 -15.94
C GLU A 28 -13.14 7.62 -15.64
N ALA A 29 -12.78 7.61 -14.35
CA ALA A 29 -11.68 6.78 -13.91
C ALA A 29 -12.08 5.33 -14.22
N VAL A 30 -11.66 4.87 -15.41
CA VAL A 30 -11.77 3.49 -15.85
C VAL A 30 -11.19 2.63 -14.74
N LEU A 31 -12.05 1.78 -14.16
CA LEU A 31 -11.64 0.61 -13.41
C LEU A 31 -10.75 -0.21 -14.35
N VAL A 32 -9.44 -0.12 -14.15
CA VAL A 32 -8.50 -1.06 -14.78
C VAL A 32 -8.80 -2.43 -14.19
N ASN A 33 -9.52 -3.24 -14.96
CA ASN A 33 -9.69 -4.66 -14.75
C ASN A 33 -8.38 -5.32 -15.23
N ASP A 34 -7.59 -5.89 -14.31
CA ASP A 34 -6.37 -6.64 -14.63
C ASP A 34 -6.73 -8.04 -15.15
N GLY A 35 -7.33 -8.08 -16.33
CA GLY A 35 -7.65 -9.31 -17.05
C GLY A 35 -7.93 -8.95 -18.49
N ASP A 36 -6.85 -8.82 -19.29
CA ASP A 36 -6.78 -9.08 -20.74
C ASP A 36 -5.58 -8.35 -21.34
N ILE A 37 -4.38 -8.88 -21.11
CA ILE A 37 -3.22 -8.66 -22.01
C ILE A 37 -2.62 -10.02 -22.30
N SER A 38 -3.24 -10.73 -23.24
CA SER A 38 -2.69 -11.92 -23.91
C SER A 38 -3.40 -12.09 -25.25
N ARG A 39 -2.95 -11.36 -26.27
CA ARG A 39 -3.07 -11.61 -27.73
C ARG A 39 -2.55 -10.33 -28.43
N ALA A 40 -1.31 -10.36 -28.90
CA ALA A 40 -0.97 -10.64 -30.31
C ALA A 40 -1.53 -9.57 -31.26
N ASP A 41 -0.64 -8.72 -31.78
CA ASP A 41 -0.41 -8.61 -33.24
C ASP A 41 0.71 -7.61 -33.57
N THR A 42 1.64 -8.09 -34.41
CA THR A 42 2.77 -7.39 -35.03
C THR A 42 2.33 -6.64 -36.30
N PRO A 43 3.07 -5.59 -36.69
CA PRO A 43 3.48 -5.47 -38.10
C PRO A 43 4.97 -5.07 -38.22
N ARG A 44 5.81 -5.93 -38.83
CA ARG A 44 6.23 -5.95 -40.25
C ARG A 44 7.14 -4.79 -40.68
N GLU A 45 8.41 -5.16 -40.92
CA GLU A 45 9.43 -4.42 -41.65
C GLU A 45 9.01 -4.07 -43.09
N SER A 46 9.47 -2.92 -43.56
CA SER A 46 9.72 -2.64 -44.99
C SER A 46 10.87 -1.63 -45.12
N LYS A 47 11.70 -1.88 -46.12
CA LYS A 47 13.06 -1.38 -46.38
C LYS A 47 13.09 -0.29 -47.46
N ASP A 48 14.22 0.42 -47.51
CA ASP A 48 14.83 1.15 -48.66
C ASP A 48 14.22 2.53 -49.05
N ASN A 49 14.94 3.57 -49.51
CA ASN A 49 16.35 3.77 -49.83
C ASN A 49 16.72 5.28 -49.95
N HIS A 50 18.03 5.55 -49.90
CA HIS A 50 18.86 6.71 -50.28
C HIS A 50 18.29 7.97 -50.99
N GLY A 51 18.82 9.14 -50.59
CA GLY A 51 18.79 10.39 -51.37
C GLY A 51 19.55 11.56 -50.74
N THR A 52 20.86 11.62 -50.99
CA THR A 52 21.83 12.64 -50.57
C THR A 52 21.52 14.04 -51.14
N LYS A 53 21.52 15.09 -50.30
CA LYS A 53 21.93 16.47 -50.68
C LYS A 53 22.52 17.19 -49.46
N GLU A 54 23.82 17.47 -49.53
CA GLU A 54 24.54 18.38 -48.64
C GLU A 54 24.24 19.86 -48.96
N ILE A 55 24.69 20.71 -48.03
CA ILE A 55 24.92 22.16 -48.09
C ILE A 55 23.78 23.00 -47.48
N ILE A 56 23.89 23.35 -46.19
CA ILE A 56 24.50 24.61 -45.69
C ILE A 56 24.70 24.45 -44.17
N THR A 57 25.96 24.56 -43.74
CA THR A 57 26.39 24.65 -42.35
C THR A 57 25.90 25.98 -41.76
N GLN A 58 25.06 25.91 -40.72
CA GLN A 58 24.88 27.03 -39.80
C GLN A 58 24.91 26.48 -38.37
N GLU A 59 25.98 26.78 -37.65
CA GLU A 59 26.13 26.49 -36.23
C GLU A 59 24.98 27.16 -35.45
N ILE A 60 24.05 26.36 -34.94
CA ILE A 60 23.10 26.80 -33.91
C ILE A 60 23.61 26.25 -32.58
N ARG A 61 24.30 27.13 -31.86
CA ARG A 61 24.58 27.04 -30.43
C ARG A 61 23.26 26.76 -29.69
N PRO A 62 23.18 25.79 -28.75
CA PRO A 62 21.94 25.55 -28.03
C PRO A 62 21.77 26.64 -26.97
N ASP A 63 21.10 27.72 -27.37
CA ASP A 63 20.60 28.70 -26.41
C ASP A 63 19.53 28.04 -25.52
N ARG A 64 19.74 28.21 -24.22
CA ARG A 64 18.82 27.85 -23.14
C ARG A 64 17.39 28.30 -23.48
N PRO A 65 16.34 27.55 -23.10
CA PRO A 65 14.97 27.98 -23.36
C PRO A 65 14.64 29.24 -22.54
N ALA A 66 14.72 30.40 -23.19
CA ALA A 66 14.27 31.70 -22.71
C ALA A 66 12.73 31.84 -22.75
N MET A 67 11.99 30.76 -22.49
CA MET A 67 10.52 30.75 -22.47
C MET A 67 9.91 30.97 -21.07
N ALA A 68 10.72 31.33 -20.07
CA ALA A 68 10.23 31.59 -18.71
C ALA A 68 10.01 33.07 -18.36
N PHE A 69 10.25 34.02 -19.27
CA PHE A 69 10.27 35.46 -18.94
C PHE A 69 9.25 36.35 -19.67
N SER A 70 8.49 35.85 -20.65
CA SER A 70 7.52 36.66 -21.41
C SER A 70 6.09 36.63 -20.86
N ALA A 71 5.74 35.66 -20.01
CA ALA A 71 4.42 35.58 -19.36
C ALA A 71 4.34 36.53 -18.14
N SER A 72 5.43 36.68 -17.38
CA SER A 72 5.52 37.58 -16.24
C SER A 72 5.35 39.06 -16.62
N SER A 73 5.56 39.45 -17.88
CA SER A 73 5.49 40.85 -18.31
C SER A 73 4.10 41.30 -18.80
N ARG A 74 3.12 40.39 -18.99
CA ARG A 74 1.75 40.74 -19.41
C ARG A 74 0.75 40.85 -18.26
N LEU A 75 0.89 40.01 -17.23
CA LEU A 75 0.09 40.12 -16.00
C LEU A 75 0.37 41.41 -15.21
N LEU A 76 1.58 41.96 -15.36
CA LEU A 76 2.02 43.21 -14.72
C LEU A 76 1.49 44.49 -15.38
N LYS A 77 0.89 44.38 -16.57
CA LYS A 77 0.24 45.52 -17.26
C LYS A 77 -1.24 45.67 -16.89
N VAL A 78 -1.75 44.78 -16.05
CA VAL A 78 -3.14 44.81 -15.59
C VAL A 78 -3.26 45.88 -14.49
N PRO A 79 -4.24 46.80 -14.56
CA PRO A 79 -4.57 47.73 -13.48
C PRO A 79 -4.71 47.03 -12.12
N THR A 80 -4.28 47.69 -11.04
CA THR A 80 -4.24 47.12 -9.68
C THR A 80 -5.61 46.61 -9.23
N GLU A 81 -6.69 47.27 -9.65
CA GLU A 81 -8.08 46.89 -9.33
C GLU A 81 -8.45 45.53 -9.94
N LEU A 82 -8.04 45.31 -11.20
CA LEU A 82 -8.23 44.04 -11.88
C LEU A 82 -7.35 42.94 -11.30
N GLN A 83 -6.14 43.28 -10.82
CA GLN A 83 -5.29 42.33 -10.11
C GLN A 83 -5.94 41.88 -8.79
N ILE A 84 -6.50 42.80 -8.00
CA ILE A 84 -7.21 42.48 -6.76
C ILE A 84 -8.45 41.62 -7.06
N MET A 85 -9.19 41.94 -8.12
CA MET A 85 -10.35 41.15 -8.54
C MET A 85 -9.95 39.71 -8.94
N ILE A 86 -8.85 39.55 -9.69
CA ILE A 86 -8.31 38.23 -10.04
C ILE A 86 -7.90 37.46 -8.78
N LEU A 87 -7.22 38.12 -7.84
CA LEU A 87 -6.85 37.51 -6.56
C LEU A 87 -8.07 37.09 -5.75
N GLY A 88 -9.18 37.83 -5.82
CA GLY A 88 -10.45 37.48 -5.15
C GLY A 88 -11.09 36.16 -5.61
N TYR A 89 -10.78 35.69 -6.82
CA TYR A 89 -11.23 34.38 -7.32
C TYR A 89 -10.32 33.22 -6.89
N LEU A 90 -9.16 33.51 -6.31
CA LEU A 90 -8.19 32.50 -5.89
C LEU A 90 -8.37 32.12 -4.43
N THR A 91 -8.19 30.84 -4.12
CA THR A 91 -8.12 30.37 -2.74
C THR A 91 -6.85 30.87 -2.05
N PHE A 92 -6.86 30.91 -0.72
CA PHE A 92 -5.68 31.28 0.07
C PHE A 92 -4.43 30.50 -0.36
N GLY A 93 -4.57 29.19 -0.55
CA GLY A 93 -3.47 28.31 -0.94
C GLY A 93 -2.89 28.65 -2.33
N GLN A 94 -3.74 29.02 -3.30
CA GLN A 94 -3.28 29.45 -4.62
C GLN A 94 -2.54 30.78 -4.57
N ILE A 95 -3.02 31.73 -3.78
CA ILE A 95 -2.36 33.03 -3.58
C ILE A 95 -1.00 32.85 -2.90
N GLU A 96 -0.93 31.99 -1.87
CA GLU A 96 0.34 31.67 -1.21
C GLU A 96 1.30 30.93 -2.17
N SER A 97 0.78 30.08 -3.06
CA SER A 97 1.58 29.47 -4.12
C SER A 97 2.15 30.52 -5.09
N LEU A 98 1.33 31.49 -5.54
CA LEU A 98 1.77 32.61 -6.37
C LEU A 98 2.81 33.49 -5.68
N ARG A 99 2.67 33.73 -4.38
CA ARG A 99 3.68 34.45 -3.57
C ARG A 99 5.02 33.71 -3.51
N ARG A 100 5.03 32.39 -3.69
CA ARG A 100 6.24 31.56 -3.68
C ARG A 100 6.93 31.49 -5.05
N THR A 101 6.22 31.76 -6.16
CA THR A 101 6.82 31.68 -7.50
C THR A 101 7.75 32.86 -7.83
N CYS A 102 7.39 34.09 -7.42
CA CYS A 102 8.15 35.29 -7.78
C CYS A 102 8.26 36.30 -6.62
N ARG A 103 9.46 36.89 -6.45
CA ARG A 103 9.72 37.93 -5.44
C ARG A 103 8.86 39.18 -5.63
N PHE A 104 8.53 39.52 -6.88
CA PHE A 104 7.66 40.65 -7.21
C PHE A 104 6.24 40.42 -6.67
N LEU A 105 5.60 39.30 -7.03
CA LEU A 105 4.27 38.94 -6.53
C LEU A 105 4.23 38.80 -5.01
N ARG A 106 5.35 38.36 -4.39
CA ARG A 106 5.48 38.34 -2.93
C ARG A 106 5.44 39.73 -2.29
N ARG A 107 5.94 40.76 -2.98
CA ARG A 107 5.94 42.16 -2.51
C ARG A 107 4.58 42.80 -2.74
N GLU A 108 4.04 42.66 -3.96
CA GLU A 108 2.73 43.20 -4.33
C GLU A 108 1.60 42.59 -3.49
N ILE A 109 1.56 41.26 -3.35
CA ILE A 109 0.59 40.58 -2.51
C ILE A 109 1.09 40.68 -1.06
N SER A 110 0.89 41.85 -0.45
CA SER A 110 1.29 42.13 0.92
C SER A 110 0.37 41.46 1.94
N LYS A 111 0.79 41.36 3.21
CA LYS A 111 -0.05 40.80 4.28
C LYS A 111 -1.37 41.57 4.50
N PRO A 112 -1.40 42.92 4.41
CA PRO A 112 -2.64 43.68 4.46
C PRO A 112 -3.66 43.25 3.39
N ILE A 113 -3.22 43.10 2.15
CA ILE A 113 -4.09 42.69 1.03
C ILE A 113 -4.68 41.30 1.28
N ILE A 114 -3.90 40.36 1.82
CA ILE A 114 -4.43 39.03 2.21
C ILE A 114 -5.52 39.14 3.28
N ARG A 115 -5.37 40.04 4.26
CA ARG A 115 -6.38 40.21 5.32
C ARG A 115 -7.67 40.82 4.78
N GLU A 116 -7.56 41.68 3.77
CA GLU A 116 -8.69 42.28 3.07
C GLU A 116 -9.43 41.26 2.19
N LEU A 117 -8.68 40.46 1.43
CA LEU A 117 -9.24 39.39 0.60
C LEU A 117 -9.88 38.26 1.42
N PHE A 118 -9.33 37.95 2.60
CA PHE A 118 -9.81 36.88 3.47
C PHE A 118 -10.18 37.41 4.87
N PRO A 119 -11.39 37.97 5.05
CA PRO A 119 -11.83 38.48 6.35
C PRO A 119 -11.86 37.40 7.44
N ARG A 120 -12.00 36.12 7.06
CA ARG A 120 -11.91 34.95 7.94
C ARG A 120 -10.58 34.20 7.76
N LEU A 121 -9.46 34.92 7.79
CA LEU A 121 -8.13 34.35 7.52
C LEU A 121 -7.81 33.09 8.34
N LYS A 122 -8.17 33.05 9.64
CA LYS A 122 -7.95 31.85 10.47
C LYS A 122 -8.68 30.62 9.91
N PHE A 123 -9.90 30.79 9.39
CA PHE A 123 -10.66 29.70 8.78
C PHE A 123 -9.97 29.20 7.52
N GLU A 124 -9.53 30.10 6.65
CA GLU A 124 -8.84 29.79 5.40
C GLU A 124 -7.52 29.06 5.63
N LEU A 125 -6.73 29.50 6.63
CA LEU A 125 -5.48 28.86 7.03
C LEU A 125 -5.72 27.43 7.53
N LEU A 126 -6.75 27.21 8.35
CA LEU A 126 -7.12 25.88 8.85
C LEU A 126 -7.70 24.97 7.77
N SER A 127 -8.33 25.54 6.73
CA SER A 127 -8.88 24.81 5.59
C SER A 127 -7.85 24.57 4.47
N THR A 128 -6.59 24.99 4.65
CA THR A 128 -5.53 24.83 3.66
C THR A 128 -4.47 23.87 4.17
N CYS A 129 -4.03 22.94 3.31
CA CYS A 129 -2.89 22.09 3.63
C CYS A 129 -1.59 22.91 3.59
N TYR A 130 -0.80 22.92 4.66
CA TYR A 130 0.49 23.60 4.76
C TYR A 130 1.47 23.24 3.63
N ARG A 131 1.48 21.98 3.21
CA ARG A 131 2.49 21.45 2.28
C ARG A 131 2.14 21.64 0.80
N CYS A 132 1.02 21.08 0.34
CA CYS A 132 0.59 21.21 -1.05
C CYS A 132 -0.24 22.47 -1.33
N LEU A 133 -0.64 23.22 -0.29
CA LEU A 133 -1.49 24.40 -0.40
C LEU A 133 -2.87 24.13 -1.04
N CYS A 134 -3.31 22.86 -1.10
CA CYS A 134 -4.67 22.54 -1.50
C CYS A 134 -5.67 23.05 -0.46
N TYR A 135 -6.73 23.71 -0.93
CA TYR A 135 -7.83 24.22 -0.13
C TYR A 135 -8.95 23.18 -0.06
N GLU A 136 -9.40 22.88 1.17
CA GLU A 136 -10.46 21.91 1.46
C GLU A 136 -11.43 22.53 2.49
N PRO A 137 -12.55 23.12 2.06
CA PRO A 137 -13.42 23.91 2.93
C PRO A 137 -14.10 23.07 4.01
N LEU A 138 -14.40 21.79 3.71
CA LEU A 138 -15.03 20.87 4.64
C LEU A 138 -14.06 20.30 5.67
N ARG A 139 -12.74 20.41 5.44
CA ARG A 139 -11.67 19.89 6.31
C ARG A 139 -11.74 18.39 6.62
N ALA A 140 -12.59 17.63 5.92
CA ALA A 140 -12.78 16.20 6.13
C ALA A 140 -11.54 15.37 5.73
N HIS A 141 -10.67 15.94 4.88
CA HIS A 141 -9.43 15.31 4.42
C HIS A 141 -8.17 16.05 4.89
N LEU A 142 -8.28 16.83 5.96
CA LEU A 142 -7.16 17.52 6.61
C LEU A 142 -6.93 16.91 7.99
N VAL A 143 -5.70 16.46 8.24
CA VAL A 143 -5.24 16.11 9.59
C VAL A 143 -5.04 17.41 10.36
N ARG A 144 -5.68 17.49 11.53
CA ARG A 144 -5.54 18.64 12.41
C ARG A 144 -4.16 18.64 13.05
N ALA A 145 -3.48 19.78 12.99
CA ALA A 145 -2.29 20.01 13.78
C ALA A 145 -2.65 20.44 15.20
N ASP A 146 -1.76 20.12 16.14
CA ASP A 146 -1.84 20.62 17.50
C ASP A 146 -1.73 22.16 17.50
N GLU A 147 -2.42 22.80 18.43
CA GLU A 147 -2.39 24.26 18.61
C GLU A 147 -1.05 24.73 19.15
N SER A 148 -0.27 23.82 19.74
CA SER A 148 1.12 24.07 20.17
C SER A 148 2.13 24.11 19.01
N ASP A 149 1.76 23.73 17.78
CA ASP A 149 2.69 23.76 16.63
C ASP A 149 3.05 25.21 16.28
N ALA A 150 4.34 25.49 16.11
CA ALA A 150 4.85 26.82 15.76
C ALA A 150 4.27 27.41 14.46
N ARG A 151 3.68 26.58 13.60
CA ARG A 151 3.07 26.97 12.33
C ARG A 151 1.56 27.17 12.43
N TYR A 152 0.95 26.90 13.59
CA TYR A 152 -0.47 27.12 13.79
C TYR A 152 -0.82 28.60 13.51
N PRO A 153 -1.88 28.89 12.72
CA PRO A 153 -2.95 28.00 12.26
C PRO A 153 -2.73 27.31 10.89
N LEU A 154 -1.64 27.60 10.17
CA LEU A 154 -1.31 26.94 8.88
C LEU A 154 -0.42 25.70 9.11
N ALA A 155 -0.87 24.81 10.00
CA ALA A 155 -0.14 23.59 10.34
C ALA A 155 -0.85 22.31 9.86
N ASN A 156 -2.09 22.40 9.42
CA ASN A 156 -2.87 21.24 8.96
C ASN A 156 -2.25 20.62 7.68
N GLU A 157 -2.26 19.29 7.60
CA GLU A 157 -1.73 18.55 6.45
C GLU A 157 -2.85 17.71 5.82
N CYS A 158 -2.95 17.68 4.48
CA CYS A 158 -3.89 16.78 3.81
C CYS A 158 -3.45 15.32 3.95
N LEU A 159 -4.42 14.41 3.85
CA LEU A 159 -4.18 12.98 4.01
C LEU A 159 -3.10 12.45 3.05
N ASP A 160 -3.07 12.96 1.82
CA ASP A 160 -2.11 12.54 0.80
C ASP A 160 -0.69 13.01 1.10
N CYS A 161 -0.54 14.23 1.64
CA CYS A 161 0.77 14.75 2.07
C CYS A 161 1.33 13.94 3.24
N VAL A 162 0.47 13.57 4.20
CA VAL A 162 0.85 12.71 5.34
C VAL A 162 1.22 11.30 4.84
N ALA A 163 0.41 10.75 3.93
CA ALA A 163 0.66 9.46 3.29
C ALA A 163 2.00 9.45 2.54
N ALA A 164 2.32 10.53 1.81
CA ALA A 164 3.57 10.68 1.08
C ALA A 164 4.80 10.85 2.01
N ARG A 165 4.68 11.53 3.16
CA ARG A 165 5.80 11.81 4.09
C ARG A 165 6.20 10.62 4.95
N GLY A 166 5.24 9.84 5.43
CA GLY A 166 5.50 8.76 6.38
C GLY A 166 4.47 7.64 6.36
N GLY A 167 3.28 7.90 5.82
CA GLY A 167 2.13 7.04 6.00
C GLY A 167 1.51 7.21 7.39
N PHE A 168 0.32 6.68 7.56
CA PHE A 168 -0.33 6.60 8.86
C PHE A 168 0.15 5.36 9.62
N MET A 169 0.08 5.45 10.94
CA MET A 169 0.34 4.33 11.83
C MET A 169 -1.00 3.66 12.15
N VAL A 170 -1.09 2.37 11.84
CA VAL A 170 -2.24 1.54 12.16
C VAL A 170 -2.39 1.40 13.67
N GLY A 171 -3.64 1.36 14.16
CA GLY A 171 -3.95 1.30 15.58
C GLY A 171 -3.88 2.65 16.31
N ARG A 172 -3.69 3.76 15.57
CA ARG A 172 -3.83 5.12 16.09
C ARG A 172 -5.04 5.81 15.47
N LYS A 173 -5.73 6.61 16.28
CA LYS A 173 -6.75 7.55 15.82
C LYS A 173 -6.08 8.86 15.38
N TYR A 174 -6.58 9.43 14.30
CA TYR A 174 -6.17 10.73 13.81
C TYR A 174 -7.35 11.68 13.86
N THR A 175 -7.13 12.88 14.38
CA THR A 175 -8.14 13.94 14.43
C THR A 175 -8.11 14.72 13.11
N LEU A 176 -9.28 14.84 12.49
CA LEU A 176 -9.47 15.63 11.29
C LEU A 176 -9.75 17.10 11.65
N GLY A 177 -9.64 17.99 10.67
CA GLY A 177 -9.99 19.41 10.84
C GLY A 177 -11.48 19.67 11.12
N THR A 178 -12.35 18.67 10.91
CA THR A 178 -13.76 18.64 11.34
C THR A 178 -13.96 18.25 12.80
N TRP A 179 -12.87 17.93 13.53
CA TRP A 179 -12.90 17.33 14.88
C TRP A 179 -13.35 15.87 14.94
N ALA A 180 -13.70 15.26 13.79
CA ALA A 180 -13.93 13.83 13.73
C ALA A 180 -12.63 13.05 13.96
N SER A 181 -12.70 12.01 14.79
CA SER A 181 -11.58 11.07 14.99
C SER A 181 -11.73 9.87 14.08
N VAL A 182 -10.75 9.63 13.21
CA VAL A 182 -10.77 8.53 12.25
C VAL A 182 -9.65 7.53 12.51
N TRP A 183 -9.93 6.26 12.25
CA TRP A 183 -8.94 5.20 12.31
C TRP A 183 -8.15 5.09 11.00
N ALA A 184 -6.87 4.73 11.09
CA ALA A 184 -6.10 4.29 9.93
C ALA A 184 -6.41 2.82 9.62
N CYS A 185 -6.82 2.52 8.39
CA CYS A 185 -7.18 1.16 7.99
C CYS A 185 -6.01 0.18 8.16
N ARG A 186 -6.23 -0.97 8.80
CA ARG A 186 -5.17 -1.97 9.03
C ARG A 186 -4.58 -2.58 7.76
N TYR A 187 -5.40 -2.71 6.72
CA TYR A 187 -5.01 -3.35 5.47
C TYR A 187 -4.22 -2.40 4.55
N CYS A 188 -4.73 -1.19 4.31
CA CYS A 188 -4.14 -0.24 3.37
C CYS A 188 -3.32 0.88 4.03
N GLY A 189 -3.52 1.14 5.32
CA GLY A 189 -2.82 2.18 6.07
C GLY A 189 -3.28 3.61 5.75
N TYR A 190 -4.40 3.76 5.04
CA TYR A 190 -5.03 5.04 4.75
C TYR A 190 -6.20 5.28 5.73
N PRO A 191 -6.45 6.51 6.19
CA PRO A 191 -7.55 6.83 7.10
C PRO A 191 -8.92 6.48 6.50
N ILE A 192 -9.83 6.10 7.37
CA ILE A 192 -11.21 5.75 7.02
C ILE A 192 -12.05 7.01 7.17
N THR A 193 -12.20 7.73 6.06
CA THR A 193 -13.08 8.92 5.95
C THR A 193 -14.45 8.59 5.37
N SER A 194 -14.57 7.45 4.68
CA SER A 194 -15.81 6.96 4.05
C SER A 194 -15.98 5.46 4.33
N ASP A 195 -17.22 5.05 4.60
CA ASP A 195 -17.72 3.69 4.82
C ASP A 195 -16.75 2.69 5.46
N ALA A 196 -16.78 2.68 6.80
CA ALA A 196 -16.17 1.63 7.59
C ALA A 196 -16.85 0.26 7.34
N ALA A 197 -16.12 -0.83 7.54
CA ALA A 197 -16.71 -2.17 7.54
C ALA A 197 -17.66 -2.34 8.74
N TRP A 198 -18.70 -3.16 8.55
CA TRP A 198 -19.65 -3.50 9.61
C TRP A 198 -18.93 -4.21 10.77
N ASN A 199 -19.12 -3.75 12.00
CA ASN A 199 -18.46 -4.23 13.24
C ASN A 199 -16.93 -4.12 13.28
N GLU A 200 -16.27 -3.65 12.22
CA GLU A 200 -14.81 -3.55 12.13
C GLU A 200 -14.40 -2.13 11.69
N PRO A 201 -14.44 -1.15 12.62
CA PRO A 201 -14.22 0.27 12.30
C PRO A 201 -12.79 0.59 11.85
N GLU A 202 -11.87 -0.36 11.98
CA GLU A 202 -10.46 -0.25 11.60
C GLU A 202 -10.19 -0.75 10.17
N PHE A 203 -11.23 -1.05 9.39
CA PHE A 203 -11.13 -1.42 7.98
C PHE A 203 -12.08 -0.62 7.09
N HIS A 204 -11.63 -0.28 5.87
CA HIS A 204 -12.54 0.08 4.79
C HIS A 204 -13.34 -1.16 4.36
N ARG A 205 -14.61 -0.97 3.97
CA ARG A 205 -15.49 -2.06 3.50
C ARG A 205 -14.88 -2.91 2.37
N LEU A 206 -14.17 -2.29 1.43
CA LEU A 206 -13.50 -3.00 0.32
C LEU A 206 -12.24 -3.73 0.77
N CYS A 207 -11.44 -3.11 1.64
CA CYS A 207 -10.24 -3.72 2.21
C CYS A 207 -10.59 -4.96 3.04
N TYR A 208 -11.66 -4.88 3.82
CA TYR A 208 -12.17 -5.99 4.62
C TYR A 208 -12.61 -7.19 3.75
N ARG A 209 -13.32 -6.93 2.65
CA ARG A 209 -13.70 -7.97 1.67
C ARG A 209 -12.48 -8.65 1.04
N ARG A 210 -11.46 -7.87 0.66
CA ARG A 210 -10.20 -8.44 0.11
C ARG A 210 -9.46 -9.27 1.15
N PHE A 211 -9.40 -8.78 2.39
CA PHE A 211 -8.79 -9.51 3.50
C PHE A 211 -9.47 -10.85 3.75
N HIS A 212 -10.81 -10.90 3.74
CA HIS A 212 -11.57 -12.14 3.89
C HIS A 212 -11.28 -13.17 2.79
N LYS A 213 -11.16 -12.71 1.54
CA LYS A 213 -10.75 -13.61 0.44
C LYS A 213 -9.37 -14.20 0.67
N ILE A 214 -8.41 -13.38 1.13
CA ILE A 214 -7.05 -13.84 1.44
C ILE A 214 -7.08 -14.86 2.59
N MET A 215 -7.85 -14.61 3.64
CA MET A 215 -8.06 -15.56 4.73
C MET A 215 -8.60 -16.90 4.23
N PHE A 216 -9.59 -16.88 3.35
CA PHE A 216 -10.14 -18.09 2.75
C PHE A 216 -9.09 -18.86 1.93
N TYR A 217 -8.32 -18.18 1.08
CA TYR A 217 -7.24 -18.82 0.32
C TYR A 217 -6.15 -19.39 1.22
N TYR A 218 -5.82 -18.71 2.32
CA TYR A 218 -4.87 -19.21 3.31
C TYR A 218 -5.33 -20.55 3.92
N PHE A 219 -6.61 -20.69 4.28
CA PHE A 219 -7.14 -21.95 4.76
C PHE A 219 -7.05 -23.06 3.70
N LEU A 220 -7.41 -22.77 2.44
CA LEU A 220 -7.30 -23.75 1.35
C LEU A 220 -5.85 -24.21 1.12
N VAL A 221 -4.90 -23.27 1.09
CA VAL A 221 -3.47 -23.58 0.95
C VAL A 221 -2.99 -24.38 2.15
N GLY A 222 -3.39 -24.02 3.38
CA GLY A 222 -3.09 -24.77 4.59
C GLY A 222 -3.56 -26.22 4.51
N SER A 223 -4.80 -26.45 4.07
CA SER A 223 -5.34 -27.80 3.85
C SER A 223 -4.54 -28.57 2.80
N ALA A 224 -4.18 -27.94 1.68
CA ALA A 224 -3.35 -28.56 0.65
C ALA A 224 -1.95 -28.93 1.16
N GLN A 225 -1.32 -28.04 1.95
CA GLN A 225 -0.03 -28.30 2.60
C GLN A 225 -0.12 -29.50 3.55
N SER A 226 -1.19 -29.60 4.35
CA SER A 226 -1.42 -30.74 5.24
C SER A 226 -1.58 -32.05 4.47
N VAL A 227 -2.35 -32.05 3.37
CA VAL A 227 -2.52 -33.24 2.52
C VAL A 227 -1.18 -33.68 1.92
N VAL A 228 -0.40 -32.75 1.36
CA VAL A 228 0.92 -33.05 0.80
C VAL A 228 1.85 -33.64 1.86
N ALA A 229 1.85 -33.07 3.08
CA ALA A 229 2.68 -33.57 4.17
C ALA A 229 2.26 -34.97 4.65
N ILE A 230 0.95 -35.23 4.80
CA ILE A 230 0.41 -36.52 5.23
C ILE A 230 0.68 -37.60 4.19
N VAL A 231 0.38 -37.32 2.90
CA VAL A 231 0.62 -38.26 1.81
C VAL A 231 2.11 -38.53 1.65
N GLY A 232 2.96 -37.50 1.70
CA GLY A 232 4.41 -37.65 1.65
C GLY A 232 4.95 -38.53 2.79
N ALA A 233 4.49 -38.31 4.02
CA ALA A 233 4.88 -39.13 5.16
C ALA A 233 4.39 -40.58 5.02
N ALA A 234 3.14 -40.80 4.62
CA ALA A 234 2.57 -42.13 4.42
C ALA A 234 3.33 -42.92 3.34
N LEU A 235 3.68 -42.29 2.22
CA LEU A 235 4.49 -42.90 1.16
C LEU A 235 5.88 -43.26 1.68
N CYS A 236 6.55 -42.36 2.42
CA CYS A 236 7.83 -42.65 3.05
C CYS A 236 7.74 -43.86 4.01
N TRP A 237 6.67 -43.96 4.82
CA TRP A 237 6.50 -45.08 5.74
C TRP A 237 6.14 -46.39 5.06
N SER A 238 5.41 -46.33 3.95
CA SER A 238 5.00 -47.51 3.18
C SER A 238 6.16 -48.11 2.39
N PHE A 239 6.91 -47.27 1.66
CA PHE A 239 7.93 -47.73 0.72
C PHE A 239 9.35 -47.77 1.30
N PHE A 240 9.67 -46.88 2.25
CA PHE A 240 11.03 -46.72 2.79
C PHE A 240 11.14 -47.08 4.28
N ARG A 241 10.28 -47.97 4.78
CA ARG A 241 10.20 -48.35 6.21
C ARG A 241 11.55 -48.84 6.80
N LYS A 242 12.41 -49.43 5.97
CA LYS A 242 13.70 -49.99 6.40
C LYS A 242 14.83 -48.94 6.44
N GLU A 243 14.66 -47.81 5.75
CA GLU A 243 15.67 -46.76 5.66
C GLU A 243 15.52 -45.79 6.85
N LYS A 244 16.44 -45.86 7.79
CA LYS A 244 16.40 -45.04 9.02
C LYS A 244 16.51 -43.54 8.71
N LEU A 245 17.21 -43.18 7.63
CA LEU A 245 17.34 -41.80 7.15
C LEU A 245 16.02 -41.22 6.62
N VAL A 246 15.04 -42.06 6.28
CA VAL A 246 13.71 -41.64 5.84
C VAL A 246 12.71 -41.72 7.00
N LEU A 247 12.68 -42.85 7.71
CA LEU A 247 11.63 -43.12 8.72
C LEU A 247 11.70 -42.17 9.92
N ALA A 248 12.87 -42.00 10.55
CA ALA A 248 12.97 -41.19 11.76
C ALA A 248 12.66 -39.70 11.51
N PRO A 249 13.22 -39.04 10.48
CA PRO A 249 12.90 -37.63 10.21
C PRO A 249 11.44 -37.40 9.82
N THR A 250 10.81 -38.32 9.08
CA THR A 250 9.41 -38.18 8.67
C THR A 250 8.43 -38.33 9.84
N ILE A 251 8.71 -39.21 10.80
CA ILE A 251 7.92 -39.31 12.05
C ILE A 251 8.05 -38.02 12.86
N VAL A 252 9.26 -37.52 13.09
CA VAL A 252 9.48 -36.27 13.83
C VAL A 252 8.78 -35.10 13.13
N ASN A 253 8.90 -35.01 11.80
CA ASN A 253 8.21 -34.01 10.99
C ASN A 253 6.69 -34.06 11.12
N PHE A 254 6.10 -35.24 11.22
CA PHE A 254 4.66 -35.38 11.41
C PHE A 254 4.21 -34.75 12.74
N PHE A 255 4.93 -35.04 13.83
CA PHE A 255 4.64 -34.43 15.14
C PHE A 255 4.92 -32.92 15.17
N MET A 256 6.02 -32.47 14.57
CA MET A 256 6.31 -31.02 14.46
C MET A 256 5.25 -30.30 13.62
N GLY A 257 4.76 -30.91 12.54
CA GLY A 257 3.68 -30.37 11.71
C GLY A 257 2.36 -30.26 12.49
N ALA A 258 2.02 -31.28 13.29
CA ALA A 258 0.87 -31.22 14.20
C ALA A 258 1.03 -30.09 15.23
N TRP A 259 2.24 -29.90 15.76
CA TRP A 259 2.52 -28.81 16.69
C TRP A 259 2.39 -27.42 16.05
N VAL A 260 2.86 -27.24 14.81
CA VAL A 260 2.65 -25.99 14.03
C VAL A 260 1.15 -25.73 13.81
N PHE A 261 0.36 -26.76 13.54
CA PHE A 261 -1.10 -26.64 13.43
C PHE A 261 -1.72 -26.17 14.75
N CYS A 262 -1.36 -26.78 15.88
CA CYS A 262 -1.80 -26.36 17.21
C CYS A 262 -1.40 -24.91 17.52
N LEU A 263 -0.16 -24.51 17.22
CA LEU A 263 0.29 -23.13 17.39
C LEU A 263 -0.53 -22.15 16.54
N THR A 264 -0.90 -22.53 15.33
CA THR A 264 -1.72 -21.69 14.45
C THR A 264 -3.13 -21.49 15.03
N MET A 265 -3.70 -22.52 15.68
CA MET A 265 -5.00 -22.40 16.36
C MET A 265 -4.93 -21.54 17.64
N VAL A 266 -3.83 -21.62 18.39
CA VAL A 266 -3.64 -20.87 19.65
C VAL A 266 -3.14 -19.44 19.42
N ARG A 267 -2.61 -19.13 18.23
CA ARG A 267 -2.07 -17.81 17.87
C ARG A 267 -3.19 -16.78 17.87
N SER A 268 -3.26 -15.99 18.94
CA SER A 268 -4.24 -14.92 19.07
C SER A 268 -3.70 -13.60 18.52
N VAL A 269 -4.61 -12.65 18.28
CA VAL A 269 -4.31 -11.26 17.89
C VAL A 269 -3.33 -10.56 18.85
N GLN A 270 -3.22 -11.06 20.08
CA GLN A 270 -2.42 -10.45 21.15
C GLN A 270 -1.02 -11.06 21.33
N LEU A 271 -0.80 -12.31 20.92
CA LEU A 271 0.45 -13.04 21.19
C LEU A 271 1.26 -13.26 19.92
N ARG A 272 2.41 -12.60 19.83
CA ARG A 272 3.36 -12.79 18.72
C ARG A 272 4.22 -14.03 18.93
N THR A 273 3.82 -15.17 18.36
CA THR A 273 4.56 -16.44 18.40
C THR A 273 5.35 -16.72 17.12
N TYR A 274 5.70 -15.67 16.35
CA TYR A 274 6.33 -15.78 15.03
C TYR A 274 7.67 -16.50 15.06
N HIS A 275 8.46 -16.29 16.12
CA HIS A 275 9.76 -16.96 16.28
C HIS A 275 9.61 -18.46 16.51
N TRP A 276 8.61 -18.89 17.28
CA TRP A 276 8.33 -20.31 17.50
C TRP A 276 7.89 -20.98 16.21
N ALA A 277 6.99 -20.35 15.46
CA ALA A 277 6.59 -20.82 14.14
C ALA A 277 7.80 -20.89 13.19
N LEU A 278 8.68 -19.89 13.19
CA LEU A 278 9.90 -19.88 12.36
C LEU A 278 10.85 -21.04 12.72
N ILE A 279 11.14 -21.25 14.00
CA ILE A 279 12.03 -22.32 14.47
C ILE A 279 11.48 -23.69 14.05
N LEU A 280 10.18 -23.90 14.22
CA LEU A 280 9.54 -25.16 13.84
C LEU A 280 9.54 -25.38 12.33
N GLU A 281 9.18 -24.37 11.55
CA GLU A 281 9.19 -24.46 10.09
C GLU A 281 10.60 -24.71 9.54
N LEU A 282 11.62 -24.10 10.14
CA LEU A 282 13.02 -24.35 9.79
C LEU A 282 13.45 -25.77 10.16
N GLY A 283 13.07 -26.25 11.35
CA GLY A 283 13.33 -27.63 11.77
C GLY A 283 12.68 -28.65 10.85
N ILE A 284 11.41 -28.41 10.46
CA ILE A 284 10.69 -29.27 9.53
C ILE A 284 11.38 -29.28 8.16
N LEU A 285 11.76 -28.10 7.65
CA LEU A 285 12.46 -27.96 6.37
C LEU A 285 13.75 -28.77 6.35
N VAL A 286 14.58 -28.66 7.40
CA VAL A 286 15.85 -29.40 7.51
C VAL A 286 15.62 -30.90 7.59
N LEU A 287 14.61 -31.35 8.34
CA LEU A 287 14.29 -32.76 8.50
C LEU A 287 13.72 -33.43 7.22
N TRP A 288 13.27 -32.67 6.23
CA TRP A 288 12.90 -33.23 4.92
C TRP A 288 14.09 -33.44 3.97
N ILE A 289 15.27 -32.89 4.28
CA ILE A 289 16.48 -33.07 3.47
C ILE A 289 16.97 -34.52 3.48
N PRO A 290 17.11 -35.22 4.64
CA PRO A 290 17.56 -36.61 4.65
C PRO A 290 16.65 -37.57 3.88
N PRO A 291 15.31 -37.53 4.00
CA PRO A 291 14.41 -38.33 3.17
C PRO A 291 14.61 -38.08 1.67
N MET A 292 14.71 -36.81 1.26
CA MET A 292 14.95 -36.46 -0.14
C MET A 292 16.29 -37.01 -0.66
N TYR A 293 17.36 -36.86 0.13
CA TYR A 293 18.68 -37.38 -0.21
C TYR A 293 18.68 -38.91 -0.34
N ALA A 294 18.06 -39.62 0.61
CA ALA A 294 18.01 -41.07 0.61
C ALA A 294 17.25 -41.62 -0.62
N ILE A 295 16.10 -41.03 -0.96
CA ILE A 295 15.30 -41.45 -2.13
C ILE A 295 16.06 -41.20 -3.44
N ILE A 296 16.73 -40.04 -3.58
CA ILE A 296 17.53 -39.72 -4.78
C ILE A 296 18.73 -40.66 -4.89
N ARG A 297 19.38 -40.99 -3.76
CA ARG A 297 20.52 -41.91 -3.72
C ARG A 297 20.11 -43.30 -4.18
N GLU A 298 19.00 -43.82 -3.65
CA GLU A 298 18.46 -45.14 -4.04
C GLU A 298 18.14 -45.17 -5.55
N ALA A 299 17.44 -44.14 -6.05
CA ALA A 299 17.08 -44.01 -7.45
C ALA A 299 18.28 -43.88 -8.42
N ARG A 300 19.48 -43.55 -7.92
CA ARG A 300 20.72 -43.49 -8.72
C ARG A 300 21.51 -44.80 -8.70
N HIS A 301 21.37 -45.60 -7.65
CA HIS A 301 22.11 -46.86 -7.51
C HIS A 301 21.39 -48.03 -8.19
N GLU A 302 20.08 -47.96 -8.39
CA GLU A 302 19.39 -48.96 -9.19
C GLU A 302 19.71 -48.80 -10.69
N PRO A 303 20.17 -49.86 -11.39
CA PRO A 303 20.40 -49.83 -12.83
C PRO A 303 19.09 -49.78 -13.65
N ALA A 304 17.94 -49.92 -12.99
CA ALA A 304 16.61 -49.83 -13.57
C ALA A 304 16.05 -48.39 -13.46
N ARG A 305 15.04 -48.07 -14.28
CA ARG A 305 14.32 -46.78 -14.14
C ARG A 305 13.68 -46.68 -12.75
N PRO A 306 13.70 -45.50 -12.11
CA PRO A 306 13.10 -45.30 -10.81
C PRO A 306 11.63 -45.71 -10.81
N SER A 307 11.19 -46.36 -9.72
CA SER A 307 9.82 -46.83 -9.60
C SER A 307 8.83 -45.65 -9.62
N LYS A 308 7.60 -45.91 -10.08
CA LYS A 308 6.51 -44.92 -9.98
C LYS A 308 6.30 -44.45 -8.53
N ALA A 309 6.56 -45.33 -7.56
CA ALA A 309 6.47 -45.01 -6.13
C ALA A 309 7.57 -44.02 -5.69
N ASP A 310 8.80 -44.16 -6.20
CA ASP A 310 9.92 -43.27 -5.87
C ASP A 310 9.66 -41.86 -6.41
N ILE A 311 9.20 -41.79 -7.68
CA ILE A 311 8.85 -40.54 -8.34
C ILE A 311 7.72 -39.84 -7.58
N ALA A 312 6.67 -40.57 -7.20
CA ALA A 312 5.56 -40.02 -6.44
C ALA A 312 6.02 -39.52 -5.06
N THR A 313 6.79 -40.33 -4.34
CA THR A 313 7.31 -39.96 -3.00
C THR A 313 8.20 -38.72 -3.08
N LEU A 314 9.11 -38.67 -4.05
CA LEU A 314 9.98 -37.53 -4.27
C LEU A 314 9.20 -36.26 -4.63
N PHE A 315 8.14 -36.37 -5.44
CA PHE A 315 7.26 -35.25 -5.78
C PHE A 315 6.61 -34.65 -4.53
N PHE A 316 6.01 -35.47 -3.66
CA PHE A 316 5.38 -34.99 -2.43
C PHE A 316 6.39 -34.40 -1.44
N VAL A 317 7.57 -35.03 -1.31
CA VAL A 317 8.69 -34.50 -0.50
C VAL A 317 9.12 -33.12 -1.01
N ALA A 318 9.37 -32.98 -2.32
CA ALA A 318 9.81 -31.72 -2.93
C ALA A 318 8.75 -30.62 -2.80
N CYS A 319 7.47 -30.96 -3.03
CA CYS A 319 6.37 -30.01 -2.83
C CYS A 319 6.29 -29.53 -1.38
N ASN A 320 6.46 -30.44 -0.41
CA ASN A 320 6.46 -30.06 1.00
C ASN A 320 7.65 -29.14 1.33
N ILE A 321 8.86 -29.46 0.87
CA ILE A 321 10.05 -28.61 1.04
C ILE A 321 9.79 -27.19 0.49
N MET A 322 9.20 -27.08 -0.70
CA MET A 322 8.85 -25.78 -1.30
C MET A 322 7.85 -24.99 -0.45
N PHE A 323 6.79 -25.64 0.05
CA PHE A 323 5.84 -24.99 0.95
C PHE A 323 6.48 -24.52 2.25
N ARG A 324 7.36 -25.35 2.84
CA ARG A 324 8.09 -25.01 4.07
C ARG A 324 9.04 -23.84 3.84
N LEU A 325 9.71 -23.79 2.69
CA LEU A 325 10.57 -22.66 2.33
C LEU A 325 9.78 -21.35 2.28
N LEU A 326 8.60 -21.34 1.65
CA LEU A 326 7.72 -20.16 1.62
C LEU A 326 7.26 -19.77 3.04
N ASN A 327 6.92 -20.75 3.88
CA ASN A 327 6.54 -20.50 5.28
C ASN A 327 7.70 -19.88 6.08
N VAL A 328 8.93 -20.37 5.92
CA VAL A 328 10.15 -19.82 6.54
C VAL A 328 10.41 -18.38 6.09
N LEU A 329 10.31 -18.11 4.79
CA LEU A 329 10.50 -16.75 4.25
C LEU A 329 9.47 -15.77 4.82
N GLY A 330 8.18 -16.13 4.82
CA GLY A 330 7.14 -15.28 5.38
C GLY A 330 7.25 -15.08 6.89
N ASN A 331 7.61 -16.12 7.65
CA ASN A 331 7.83 -15.98 9.10
C ASN A 331 9.06 -15.11 9.41
N THR A 332 10.14 -15.18 8.61
CA THR A 332 11.29 -14.27 8.73
C THR A 332 10.89 -12.81 8.55
N ILE A 333 10.03 -12.52 7.55
CA ILE A 333 9.50 -11.16 7.32
C ILE A 333 8.62 -10.71 8.49
N LEU A 334 7.78 -11.60 9.02
CA LEU A 334 6.90 -11.30 10.16
C LEU A 334 7.67 -11.01 11.45
N VAL A 335 8.75 -11.77 11.70
CA VAL A 335 9.68 -11.53 12.81
C VAL A 335 10.35 -10.16 12.68
N SER A 336 10.63 -9.69 11.46
CA SER A 336 11.25 -8.40 11.18
C SER A 336 10.32 -7.19 11.37
N GLU A 337 9.14 -7.37 11.97
CA GLU A 337 8.10 -6.36 12.18
C GLU A 337 7.72 -5.58 10.92
N TYR A 338 7.67 -6.26 9.77
CA TYR A 338 7.33 -5.62 8.51
C TYR A 338 5.93 -4.98 8.55
N LYS A 339 5.88 -3.66 8.34
CA LYS A 339 4.64 -2.86 8.33
C LYS A 339 3.92 -3.00 6.99
N LEU A 340 3.07 -4.03 6.91
CA LEU A 340 2.41 -4.48 5.69
C LEU A 340 1.68 -3.38 4.90
N TRP A 341 0.94 -2.50 5.59
CA TRP A 341 0.17 -1.42 4.97
C TRP A 341 1.02 -0.41 4.20
N ARG A 342 2.33 -0.33 4.49
CA ARG A 342 3.23 0.59 3.80
C ARG A 342 3.32 0.29 2.30
N ARG A 343 2.87 -0.87 1.80
CA ARG A 343 2.88 -1.21 0.37
C ARG A 343 2.09 -0.24 -0.51
N TYR A 344 1.05 0.40 0.03
CA TYR A 344 0.19 1.36 -0.70
C TYR A 344 0.71 2.79 -0.72
N ARG A 345 1.92 3.04 -0.22
CA ARG A 345 2.47 4.40 -0.18
C ARG A 345 2.68 4.96 -1.60
N PRO A 346 2.19 6.18 -1.91
CA PRO A 346 2.36 6.80 -3.21
C PRO A 346 3.84 7.18 -3.47
N GLY A 347 4.20 7.39 -4.74
CA GLY A 347 5.50 7.92 -5.14
C GLY A 347 6.67 6.93 -5.15
N ARG A 348 6.42 5.61 -5.15
CA ARG A 348 7.47 4.58 -5.24
C ARG A 348 7.73 4.12 -6.66
N SER A 349 9.00 3.77 -6.94
CA SER A 349 9.42 3.12 -8.19
C SER A 349 8.73 1.77 -8.39
N LEU A 350 8.59 1.36 -9.66
CA LEU A 350 7.93 0.11 -10.04
C LEU A 350 8.59 -1.13 -9.40
N ALA A 351 9.92 -1.21 -9.44
CA ALA A 351 10.67 -2.30 -8.82
C ALA A 351 10.37 -2.43 -7.32
N ARG A 352 10.29 -1.30 -6.60
CA ARG A 352 9.98 -1.29 -5.18
C ARG A 352 8.53 -1.69 -4.90
N ARG A 353 7.60 -1.33 -5.79
CA ARG A 353 6.20 -1.79 -5.70
C ARG A 353 6.12 -3.30 -5.87
N ALA A 354 6.80 -3.87 -6.87
CA ALA A 354 6.85 -5.31 -7.10
C ALA A 354 7.42 -6.05 -5.88
N LEU A 355 8.54 -5.58 -5.32
CA LEU A 355 9.13 -6.15 -4.09
C LEU A 355 8.12 -6.15 -2.93
N TYR A 356 7.41 -5.05 -2.70
CA TYR A 356 6.41 -4.99 -1.63
C TYR A 356 5.19 -5.89 -1.86
N GLN A 357 4.84 -6.17 -3.11
CA GLN A 357 3.82 -7.16 -3.44
C GLN A 357 4.30 -8.59 -3.14
N ILE A 358 5.54 -8.92 -3.50
CA ILE A 358 6.15 -10.22 -3.18
C ILE A 358 6.22 -10.42 -1.66
N ILE A 359 6.68 -9.42 -0.92
CA ILE A 359 6.72 -9.46 0.56
C ILE A 359 5.31 -9.63 1.12
N ALA A 360 4.32 -8.90 0.60
CA ALA A 360 2.93 -9.04 1.04
C ALA A 360 2.37 -10.44 0.74
N PHE A 361 2.68 -10.99 -0.43
CA PHE A 361 2.32 -12.36 -0.79
C PHE A 361 2.92 -13.37 0.20
N LEU A 362 4.22 -13.27 0.51
CA LEU A 362 4.87 -14.16 1.50
C LEU A 362 4.26 -14.04 2.89
N VAL A 363 3.91 -12.82 3.33
CA VAL A 363 3.22 -12.61 4.61
C VAL A 363 1.83 -13.23 4.60
N PHE A 364 1.06 -13.05 3.53
CA PHE A 364 -0.29 -13.62 3.40
C PHE A 364 -0.28 -15.13 3.19
N TRP A 365 0.77 -15.67 2.58
CA TRP A 365 1.01 -17.09 2.45
C TRP A 365 1.19 -17.75 3.82
N THR A 366 1.98 -17.12 4.70
CA THR A 366 2.34 -17.70 5.99
C THR A 366 1.33 -17.39 7.10
N TYR A 367 0.88 -16.14 7.22
CA TYR A 367 -0.05 -15.73 8.28
C TYR A 367 -0.77 -14.41 7.97
N PRO A 368 -1.92 -14.46 7.28
CA PRO A 368 -2.67 -13.28 6.89
C PRO A 368 -3.28 -12.50 8.07
N GLN A 369 -3.61 -13.17 9.18
CA GLN A 369 -4.11 -12.53 10.41
C GLN A 369 -3.10 -11.57 11.06
N SER A 370 -1.86 -11.51 10.55
CA SER A 370 -0.90 -10.45 10.92
C SER A 370 -1.44 -9.03 10.73
N VAL A 371 -2.41 -8.83 9.84
CA VAL A 371 -3.08 -7.53 9.60
C VAL A 371 -3.83 -7.03 10.84
N GLU A 372 -4.44 -7.94 11.61
CA GLU A 372 -5.29 -7.61 12.75
C GLU A 372 -4.50 -7.28 14.02
N GLN A 373 -3.18 -7.46 14.00
CA GLN A 373 -2.35 -7.31 15.17
C GLN A 373 -2.37 -5.91 15.76
N ARG A 374 -2.45 -5.83 17.10
CA ARG A 374 -2.31 -4.56 17.81
C ARG A 374 -0.88 -4.02 17.69
N TYR A 375 -0.76 -2.70 17.60
CA TYR A 375 0.52 -1.98 17.54
C TYR A 375 0.63 -0.99 18.71
N PRO A 376 1.73 -0.99 19.48
CA PRO A 376 2.82 -1.97 19.45
C PRO A 376 2.31 -3.34 19.89
N GLY A 377 2.77 -4.41 19.25
CA GLY A 377 2.32 -5.74 19.61
C GLY A 377 3.14 -6.28 20.76
N LYS A 378 2.48 -7.05 21.62
CA LYS A 378 3.07 -7.61 22.84
C LYS A 378 3.76 -8.92 22.50
N TRP A 379 4.97 -9.11 23.02
CA TRP A 379 5.67 -10.39 22.94
C TRP A 379 5.15 -11.31 24.04
N TRP A 380 5.22 -12.63 23.83
CA TRP A 380 4.78 -13.62 24.82
C TRP A 380 5.39 -13.37 26.22
N PHE A 381 6.60 -12.81 26.28
CA PHE A 381 7.33 -12.53 27.53
C PHE A 381 7.05 -11.15 28.14
N THR A 382 6.38 -10.23 27.44
CA THR A 382 6.09 -8.86 27.92
C THR A 382 4.62 -8.73 28.31
N LYS A 383 4.20 -9.59 29.23
CA LYS A 383 2.84 -9.60 29.80
C LYS A 383 2.61 -8.51 30.85
N THR A 384 3.46 -7.49 30.91
CA THR A 384 3.26 -6.35 31.80
C THR A 384 2.28 -5.38 31.15
N GLU A 385 1.11 -5.24 31.75
CA GLU A 385 0.12 -4.23 31.36
C GLU A 385 0.67 -2.84 31.66
N LEU A 386 1.22 -2.17 30.65
CA LEU A 386 1.39 -0.73 30.71
C LEU A 386 -0.01 -0.10 30.55
N PRO A 387 -0.48 0.71 31.52
CA PRO A 387 -1.76 1.38 31.42
C PRO A 387 -1.75 2.31 30.20
N CYS A 388 -2.86 2.30 29.45
CA CYS A 388 -3.09 3.25 28.37
C CYS A 388 -3.02 4.66 28.96
N GLN A 389 -1.99 5.44 28.60
CA GLN A 389 -2.06 6.88 28.76
C GLN A 389 -3.00 7.42 27.69
N LEU A 390 -4.09 8.02 28.17
CA LEU A 390 -5.17 8.70 27.45
C LEU A 390 -4.64 9.84 26.56
#